data_AF-A0A1M6G5M4-F1
#
_entry.id   AF-A0A1M6G5M4-F1
#
_cell.length_a   1.000
_cell.length_b   1.000
_cell.length_c   1.000
_cell.angle_alpha   90.00
_cell.angle_beta   90.00
_cell.angle_gamma   90.00
#
_symmetry.space_group_name_H-M   'P 1'
#
loop_
_entity.id
_entity.type
_entity.pdbx_description
1 polymer ?
#
loop_
_entity_poly.entity_id
_entity_poly.type
_entity_poly.pdbx_seq_one_letter_code
_entity_poly.pdbx_strand_id
1 'polypeptide(L)'
;MSSFSGLLHNAVLLLALGIIYDTLGLYKMRNRLQRDILSGILIGLVGMAVMLTPWELVPGIFFDTRWILLSLCGLFFGPVPTFVAVVMTVALRLFQGGGGMYVGSLVIITTAGVGLLWRLLVARFNWKLT
;
A
#
# COMPACT_ATOMS: atom_id res chain seq x y z
N MET A 1 8.31 24.77 0.56
CA MET A 1 7.57 24.31 1.76
C MET A 1 6.57 23.18 1.47
N SER A 2 6.24 22.90 0.21
CA SER A 2 5.33 21.84 -0.22
C SER A 2 5.91 20.41 -0.11
N SER A 3 7.20 20.21 -0.41
CA SER A 3 7.81 18.87 -0.43
C SER A 3 7.87 18.18 0.94
N PHE A 4 8.04 18.93 2.02
CA PHE A 4 8.07 18.39 3.39
C PHE A 4 6.71 17.80 3.80
N SER A 5 5.61 18.43 3.36
CA SER A 5 4.25 17.97 3.66
C SER A 5 3.92 16.61 3.02
N GLY A 6 4.46 16.32 1.83
CA GLY A 6 4.28 15.03 1.15
C GLY A 6 5.06 13.90 1.84
N LEU A 7 6.28 14.17 2.31
CA LEU A 7 7.06 13.21 3.11
C LEU A 7 6.39 12.94 4.46
N LEU A 8 5.88 14.00 5.11
CA LEU A 8 5.11 13.87 6.35
C LEU A 8 3.87 13.00 6.17
N HIS A 9 3.10 13.19 5.09
CA HIS A 9 1.93 12.34 4.79
C HIS A 9 2.30 10.87 4.63
N ASN A 10 3.40 10.57 3.93
CA ASN A 10 3.86 9.19 3.79
C ASN A 10 4.31 8.60 5.13
N ALA A 11 5.01 9.36 5.96
CA ALA A 11 5.39 8.94 7.30
C ALA A 11 4.16 8.72 8.21
N VAL A 12 3.16 9.59 8.14
CA VAL A 12 1.90 9.46 8.88
C VAL A 12 1.12 8.24 8.41
N LEU A 13 1.06 7.96 7.10
CA LEU A 13 0.43 6.75 6.57
C LEU A 13 1.13 5.48 7.07
N LEU A 14 2.46 5.50 7.12
CA LEU A 14 3.25 4.38 7.63
C LEU A 14 3.05 4.15 9.13
N LEU A 15 3.04 5.24 9.90
CA LEU A 15 2.77 5.19 11.33
C LEU A 15 1.34 4.74 11.60
N ALA A 16 0.36 5.23 10.83
CA ALA A 16 -1.03 4.79 10.93
C ALA A 16 -1.17 3.30 10.64
N LEU A 17 -0.46 2.78 9.62
CA LEU A 17 -0.41 1.34 9.33
C LEU A 17 0.18 0.53 10.48
N GLY A 18 1.29 1.00 11.07
CA GLY A 18 1.90 0.36 12.23
C GLY A 18 0.98 0.34 13.45
N ILE A 19 0.32 1.47 13.73
CA ILE A 19 -0.64 1.61 14.84
C ILE A 19 -1.86 0.73 14.60
N ILE A 20 -2.42 0.70 13.39
CA ILE A 20 -3.56 -0.17 13.05
C ILE A 20 -3.18 -1.65 13.25
N TYR A 21 -1.96 -2.03 12.87
CA TYR A 21 -1.50 -3.42 13.02
C TYR A 21 -1.33 -3.84 14.48
N ASP A 22 -0.80 -2.93 15.31
CA ASP A 22 -0.58 -3.16 16.74
C ASP A 22 -1.89 -3.11 17.54
N THR A 23 -2.72 -2.09 17.31
CA THR A 23 -3.99 -1.87 18.03
C THR A 23 -5.03 -2.95 17.75
N LEU A 24 -5.08 -3.49 16.53
CA LEU A 24 -5.98 -4.60 16.21
C LEU A 24 -5.49 -5.95 16.73
N GLY A 25 -4.32 -6.01 17.37
CA GLY A 25 -3.77 -7.24 17.92
C GLY A 25 -3.61 -8.33 16.86
N LEU A 26 -3.43 -7.93 15.59
CA LEU A 26 -3.36 -8.85 14.46
C LEU A 26 -2.22 -9.85 14.66
N TYR A 27 -1.12 -9.44 15.32
CA TYR A 27 -0.04 -10.36 15.71
C TYR A 27 -0.51 -11.52 16.61
N LYS A 28 -1.55 -11.33 17.45
CA LYS A 28 -2.09 -12.34 18.37
C LYS A 28 -3.12 -13.29 17.74
N MET A 29 -3.57 -13.03 16.50
CA MET A 29 -4.53 -13.90 15.83
C MET A 29 -3.90 -15.26 15.51
N ARG A 30 -4.49 -16.34 16.04
CA ARG A 30 -4.02 -17.72 15.81
C ARG A 30 -4.21 -18.19 14.36
N ASN A 31 -5.23 -17.66 13.67
CA ASN A 31 -5.47 -17.99 12.27
C ASN A 31 -4.77 -16.98 11.34
N ARG A 32 -3.65 -17.41 10.75
CA ARG A 32 -2.82 -16.60 9.85
C ARG A 32 -3.61 -16.06 8.66
N LEU A 33 -4.53 -16.86 8.09
CA LEU A 33 -5.28 -16.47 6.90
C LEU A 33 -6.26 -15.32 7.21
N GLN A 34 -6.98 -15.41 8.33
CA GLN A 34 -7.92 -14.36 8.76
C GLN A 34 -7.20 -13.04 9.03
N ARG A 35 -6.04 -13.11 9.71
CA ARG A 35 -5.21 -11.94 9.98
C ARG A 35 -4.76 -11.27 8.68
N ASP A 36 -4.26 -12.06 7.74
CA ASP A 36 -3.72 -11.57 6.49
C ASP A 36 -4.83 -10.96 5.60
N ILE A 37 -6.02 -11.55 5.57
CA ILE A 37 -7.20 -10.98 4.89
C ILE A 37 -7.63 -9.66 5.54
N LEU A 38 -7.77 -9.63 6.87
CA LEU A 38 -8.19 -8.43 7.59
C LEU A 38 -7.19 -7.28 7.41
N SER A 39 -5.90 -7.59 7.47
CA SER A 39 -4.82 -6.62 7.19
C SER A 39 -4.95 -6.09 5.76
N GLY A 40 -5.15 -6.97 4.78
CA GLY A 40 -5.33 -6.58 3.39
C GLY A 40 -6.55 -5.69 3.16
N ILE A 41 -7.67 -5.96 3.84
CA ILE A 41 -8.88 -5.13 3.77
C ILE A 41 -8.61 -3.72 4.30
N LEU A 42 -7.96 -3.60 5.47
CA LEU A 42 -7.65 -2.30 6.07
C LEU A 42 -6.73 -1.48 5.17
N ILE A 43 -5.68 -2.11 4.66
CA ILE A 43 -4.73 -1.45 3.75
C ILE A 43 -5.44 -1.06 2.45
N GLY A 44 -6.33 -1.92 1.93
CA GLY A 44 -7.17 -1.64 0.77
C GLY A 44 -8.08 -0.43 0.98
N LEU A 45 -8.73 -0.32 2.15
CA LEU A 45 -9.57 0.82 2.52
C LEU A 45 -8.76 2.12 2.58
N VAL A 46 -7.59 2.11 3.22
CA VAL A 46 -6.69 3.27 3.25
C VAL A 46 -6.24 3.64 1.83
N GLY A 47 -5.82 2.64 1.04
CA GLY A 47 -5.44 2.85 -0.35
C GLY A 47 -6.55 3.50 -1.16
N MET A 48 -7.79 3.02 -1.02
CA MET A 48 -8.97 3.59 -1.67
C MET A 48 -9.26 5.02 -1.22
N ALA A 49 -9.20 5.31 0.08
CA ALA A 49 -9.37 6.67 0.60
C ALA A 49 -8.35 7.64 -0.02
N VAL A 50 -7.08 7.21 -0.09
CA VAL A 50 -6.01 7.98 -0.75
C VAL A 50 -6.29 8.19 -2.25
N MET A 51 -6.88 7.21 -2.95
CA MET A 51 -7.26 7.39 -4.36
C MET A 51 -8.37 8.41 -4.56
N LEU A 52 -9.26 8.57 -3.59
CA LEU A 52 -10.39 9.50 -3.65
C LEU A 52 -9.99 10.94 -3.29
N THR A 53 -8.87 11.12 -2.58
CA THR A 53 -8.34 12.43 -2.20
C THR A 53 -6.97 12.69 -2.84
N PRO A 54 -6.89 12.84 -4.18
CA PRO A 54 -5.63 13.15 -4.84
C PRO A 54 -5.12 14.53 -4.40
N TRP A 55 -3.87 14.59 -3.91
CA TRP A 55 -3.26 15.84 -3.48
C TRP A 55 -2.53 16.51 -4.65
N GLU A 56 -3.02 17.65 -5.11
CA GLU A 56 -2.32 18.51 -6.06
C GLU A 56 -1.29 19.40 -5.33
N LEU A 57 -0.01 19.21 -5.64
CA LEU A 57 1.08 20.00 -5.10
C LEU A 57 1.15 21.42 -5.69
N VAL A 58 0.97 21.46 -7.00
CA VAL A 58 1.04 22.61 -7.91
C VAL A 58 0.08 22.24 -9.05
N PRO A 59 -0.59 23.19 -9.73
CA PRO A 59 -1.46 22.88 -10.85
C PRO A 59 -0.79 21.93 -11.85
N GLY A 60 -1.35 20.73 -12.02
CA GLY A 60 -0.80 19.69 -12.90
C GLY A 60 0.22 18.72 -12.26
N ILE A 61 0.64 18.92 -11.01
CA ILE A 61 1.57 18.03 -10.30
C ILE A 61 0.85 17.25 -9.18
N PHE A 62 0.59 15.99 -9.51
CA PHE A 62 0.10 14.87 -8.71
C PHE A 62 1.03 14.42 -7.57
N PHE A 63 0.81 14.69 -6.27
CA PHE A 63 1.51 13.90 -5.23
C PHE A 63 0.77 12.57 -5.01
N ASP A 64 1.40 11.49 -5.44
CA ASP A 64 0.80 10.16 -5.43
C ASP A 64 1.35 9.29 -4.30
N THR A 65 0.66 9.29 -3.15
CA THR A 65 1.02 8.45 -1.99
C THR A 65 0.52 7.00 -2.13
N ARG A 66 -0.25 6.69 -3.19
CA ARG A 66 -0.84 5.36 -3.43
C ARG A 66 0.22 4.30 -3.69
N TRP A 67 1.28 4.67 -4.41
CA TRP A 67 2.33 3.74 -4.86
C TRP A 67 3.22 3.32 -3.68
N ILE A 68 3.48 4.26 -2.76
CA ILE A 68 4.24 4.01 -1.54
C ILE A 68 3.48 3.04 -0.64
N LEU A 69 2.19 3.28 -0.40
CA LEU A 69 1.35 2.42 0.44
C LEU A 69 1.30 0.96 -0.09
N LEU A 70 1.07 0.78 -1.39
CA LEU A 70 0.98 -0.55 -2.01
C LEU A 70 2.33 -1.28 -2.06
N SER A 71 3.43 -0.56 -2.31
CA SER A 71 4.78 -1.13 -2.25
C SER A 71 5.11 -1.64 -0.85
N LEU A 72 4.81 -0.83 0.17
CA LEU A 72 5.11 -1.17 1.57
C LEU A 72 4.19 -2.26 2.11
N CYS A 73 2.95 -2.35 1.58
CA CYS A 73 2.08 -3.51 1.79
C CYS A 73 2.75 -4.82 1.34
N GLY A 74 3.27 -4.84 0.10
CA GLY A 74 4.04 -5.95 -0.47
C GLY A 74 5.24 -6.33 0.38
N LEU A 75 6.01 -5.31 0.77
CA LEU A 75 7.24 -5.46 1.52
C LEU A 75 7.02 -6.07 2.91
N PHE A 76 6.15 -5.47 3.71
CA PHE A 76 6.03 -5.81 5.14
C PHE A 76 4.94 -6.85 5.42
N PHE A 77 3.80 -6.76 4.75
CA PHE A 77 2.61 -7.57 5.07
C PHE A 77 2.54 -8.86 4.23
N GLY A 78 3.03 -8.82 2.99
CA GLY A 78 3.27 -10.00 2.17
C GLY A 78 2.18 -10.32 1.14
N PRO A 79 2.25 -11.48 0.47
CA PRO A 79 1.49 -11.72 -0.75
C PRO A 79 -0.03 -11.69 -0.55
N VAL A 80 -0.54 -12.34 0.49
CA VAL A 80 -1.98 -12.43 0.77
C VAL A 80 -2.62 -11.06 1.05
N PRO A 81 -2.15 -10.25 2.04
CA PRO A 81 -2.73 -8.93 2.29
C PRO A 81 -2.56 -7.99 1.10
N THR A 82 -1.43 -8.07 0.40
CA THR A 82 -1.16 -7.25 -0.79
C THR A 82 -2.11 -7.56 -1.92
N PHE A 83 -2.40 -8.84 -2.15
CA PHE A 83 -3.37 -9.24 -3.18
C PHE A 83 -4.75 -8.66 -2.90
N VAL A 84 -5.22 -8.75 -1.65
CA VAL A 84 -6.52 -8.16 -1.24
C VAL A 84 -6.53 -6.64 -1.46
N ALA A 85 -5.49 -5.93 -1.00
CA ALA A 85 -5.38 -4.48 -1.17
C ALA A 85 -5.33 -4.06 -2.65
N VAL A 86 -4.59 -4.80 -3.49
CA VAL A 86 -4.50 -4.57 -4.94
C VAL A 86 -5.85 -4.78 -5.60
N VAL A 87 -6.56 -5.86 -5.29
CA VAL A 87 -7.89 -6.12 -5.85
C VAL A 87 -8.86 -4.98 -5.52
N MET A 88 -8.89 -4.53 -4.27
CA MET A 88 -9.76 -3.42 -3.83
C MET A 88 -9.42 -2.12 -4.56
N THR A 89 -8.14 -1.74 -4.62
CA THR A 89 -7.70 -0.49 -5.24
C THR A 89 -7.82 -0.49 -6.76
N VAL A 90 -7.52 -1.61 -7.42
CA VAL A 90 -7.73 -1.78 -8.87
C VAL A 90 -9.22 -1.74 -9.20
N ALA A 91 -10.07 -2.42 -8.44
CA ALA A 91 -11.52 -2.38 -8.64
C ALA A 91 -12.05 -0.95 -8.55
N LEU A 92 -11.64 -0.18 -7.53
CA LEU A 92 -12.00 1.22 -7.42
C LEU A 92 -11.47 2.04 -8.60
N ARG A 93 -10.24 1.76 -9.06
CA ARG A 93 -9.64 2.50 -10.18
C ARG A 93 -10.38 2.27 -11.49
N LEU A 94 -10.81 1.04 -11.75
CA LEU A 94 -11.65 0.70 -12.89
C LEU A 94 -13.02 1.39 -12.79
N PHE A 95 -13.59 1.44 -11.58
CA PHE A 95 -14.88 2.10 -11.35
C PHE A 95 -14.83 3.62 -11.57
N GLN A 96 -13.71 4.29 -11.23
CA GLN A 96 -13.53 5.72 -11.49
C GLN A 96 -13.48 6.06 -13.00
N GLY A 97 -13.14 5.10 -13.86
CA GLY A 97 -13.02 5.30 -15.30
C GLY A 97 -11.96 6.34 -15.70
N GLY A 98 -12.07 6.85 -16.93
CA GLY A 98 -11.18 7.89 -17.48
C GLY A 98 -9.98 7.35 -18.27
N GLY A 99 -9.32 8.23 -19.03
CA GLY A 99 -8.24 7.85 -19.97
C GLY A 99 -7.01 7.19 -19.32
N GLY A 100 -6.79 7.44 -18.02
CA GLY A 100 -5.69 6.85 -17.24
C GLY A 100 -6.06 5.58 -16.46
N MET A 101 -7.20 4.95 -16.73
CA MET A 101 -7.70 3.78 -16.01
C MET A 101 -6.75 2.57 -16.12
N TYR A 102 -6.39 2.19 -17.35
CA TYR A 102 -5.51 1.05 -17.62
C TYR A 102 -4.10 1.29 -17.09
N VAL A 103 -3.54 2.47 -17.39
CA VAL A 103 -2.20 2.86 -16.93
C VAL A 103 -2.14 2.88 -15.41
N GLY A 104 -3.12 3.50 -14.73
CA GLY A 104 -3.17 3.54 -13.27
C GLY A 104 -3.29 2.15 -12.63
N SER A 105 -4.06 1.25 -13.24
CA SER A 105 -4.20 -0.14 -12.76
C SER A 105 -2.90 -0.93 -12.92
N LEU A 106 -2.21 -0.77 -14.06
CA LEU A 106 -0.89 -1.36 -14.27
C LEU A 106 0.10 -0.87 -13.24
N VAL A 107 0.11 0.43 -12.94
CA VAL A 107 1.02 1.01 -11.94
C VAL A 107 0.76 0.43 -10.55
N ILE A 108 -0.51 0.28 -10.13
CA ILE A 108 -0.87 -0.38 -8.86
C ILE A 108 -0.25 -1.79 -8.80
N ILE A 109 -0.45 -2.58 -9.85
CA ILE A 109 0.05 -3.96 -9.94
C ILE A 109 1.58 -4.00 -9.93
N THR A 110 2.25 -3.17 -10.73
CA THR A 110 3.71 -3.15 -10.80
C THR A 110 4.33 -2.71 -9.48
N THR A 111 3.74 -1.73 -8.80
CA THR A 111 4.31 -1.22 -7.55
C THR A 111 4.13 -2.21 -6.40
N ALA A 112 2.96 -2.84 -6.31
CA ALA A 112 2.74 -3.95 -5.39
C ALA A 112 3.68 -5.14 -5.69
N GLY A 113 3.88 -5.44 -6.98
CA GLY A 113 4.83 -6.45 -7.45
C GLY A 113 6.26 -6.16 -7.03
N VAL A 114 6.73 -4.91 -7.15
CA VAL A 114 8.06 -4.48 -6.68
C VAL A 114 8.21 -4.69 -5.17
N GLY A 115 7.21 -4.31 -4.38
CA GLY A 115 7.22 -4.54 -2.93
C GLY A 115 7.33 -6.03 -2.56
N LEU A 116 6.57 -6.88 -3.26
CA LEU A 116 6.62 -8.33 -3.07
C LEU A 116 7.95 -8.94 -3.52
N LEU A 117 8.48 -8.52 -4.67
CA LEU A 117 9.79 -8.95 -5.16
C LEU A 117 10.89 -8.56 -4.17
N TRP A 118 10.84 -7.35 -3.62
CA TRP A 118 11.79 -6.92 -2.61
C TRP A 118 11.73 -7.80 -1.36
N ARG A 119 10.53 -8.12 -0.88
CA ARG A 119 10.36 -9.04 0.25
C ARG A 119 10.97 -10.41 -0.04
N LEU A 120 10.76 -10.95 -1.25
CA LEU A 120 11.33 -12.24 -1.66
C LEU A 120 12.86 -12.17 -1.74
N LEU A 121 13.40 -11.06 -2.26
CA LEU A 121 14.84 -10.83 -2.30
C LEU A 121 15.43 -10.73 -0.90
N VAL A 122 14.83 -9.97 0.02
CA VAL A 122 15.28 -9.86 1.42
C VAL A 122 15.17 -11.20 2.16
N ALA A 123 14.10 -11.96 1.94
CA ALA A 123 13.95 -13.29 2.54
C ALA A 123 14.96 -14.31 1.99
N ARG A 124 15.36 -14.17 0.72
CA ARG A 124 16.35 -15.03 0.05
C ARG A 124 17.79 -14.63 0.38
N PHE A 125 18.04 -13.33 0.45
CA PHE A 125 19.30 -12.70 0.83
C PHE A 125 19.23 -12.42 2.32
N ASN A 126 19.35 -13.49 3.12
CA ASN A 126 19.46 -13.41 4.57
C ASN A 126 20.68 -12.52 4.90
N TRP A 127 20.47 -11.21 5.00
CA TRP A 127 21.45 -10.25 5.52
C TRP A 127 21.63 -10.63 6.98
N LYS A 128 22.51 -11.62 7.22
CA LYS A 128 23.23 -11.77 8.45
C LYS A 128 24.05 -10.50 8.55
N LEU A 129 23.48 -9.49 9.20
CA LEU A 129 24.25 -8.43 9.83
C LEU A 129 25.04 -9.14 10.93
N THR A 130 26.24 -9.60 10.58
CA THR A 130 27.33 -9.84 11.53
C THR A 130 27.66 -8.55 12.26
#